data_AF-A0A949MBK5-F1
#
_entry.id   AF-A0A949MBK5-F1
#
_cell.length_a   1.000
_cell.length_b   1.000
_cell.length_c   1.000
_cell.angle_alpha   90.00
_cell.angle_beta   90.00
_cell.angle_gamma   90.00
#
_symmetry.space_group_name_H-M   'P 1'
#
loop_
_entity.id
_entity.type
_entity.pdbx_description
1 polymer ?
#
loop_
_entity_poly.entity_id
_entity_poly.type
_entity_poly.pdbx_seq_one_letter_code
_entity_poly.pdbx_strand_id
1 'polypeptide(L)'
;MDGHALDPRLDLYNHSPDGFEWGYGGSGPAQLALALLADHLGDVEKALALYQDFKFSVVAGLSRKQWTLTSRDIDQALDAIRKENAASEGAS
;
A
#
# COMPACT_ATOMS: atom_id res chain seq x y z
N MET A 1 10.45 -9.70 1.09
CA MET A 1 10.62 -9.18 -0.28
C MET A 1 11.91 -9.73 -0.82
N ASP A 2 11.84 -10.46 -1.92
CA ASP A 2 12.90 -11.34 -2.42
C ASP A 2 14.05 -10.57 -3.12
N GLY A 3 14.45 -9.43 -2.54
CA GLY A 3 15.59 -8.62 -3.00
C GLY A 3 15.41 -7.97 -4.38
N HIS A 4 14.25 -8.10 -5.01
CA HIS A 4 13.95 -7.51 -6.31
C HIS A 4 13.51 -6.04 -6.16
N ALA A 5 13.81 -5.23 -7.17
CA ALA A 5 13.47 -3.81 -7.19
C ALA A 5 11.99 -3.62 -7.53
N LEU A 6 11.23 -3.07 -6.59
CA LEU A 6 9.79 -2.84 -6.74
C LEU A 6 9.48 -1.96 -7.96
N ASP A 7 8.61 -2.45 -8.85
CA ASP A 7 8.09 -1.68 -9.99
C ASP A 7 7.15 -0.58 -9.48
N PRO A 8 7.36 0.71 -9.81
CA PRO A 8 6.46 1.79 -9.44
C PRO A 8 5.01 1.64 -9.88
N ARG A 9 4.72 0.83 -10.89
CA ARG A 9 3.38 0.65 -11.45
C ARG A 9 2.70 1.95 -11.90
N LEU A 10 3.49 2.83 -12.52
CA LEU A 10 2.96 4.06 -13.15
C LEU A 10 1.98 3.76 -14.30
N ASP A 11 2.00 2.53 -14.84
CA ASP A 11 1.01 2.00 -15.79
C ASP A 11 -0.39 1.88 -15.18
N LEU A 12 -0.49 1.58 -13.88
CA LEU A 12 -1.76 1.43 -13.17
C LEU A 12 -2.31 2.77 -12.72
N TYR A 13 -1.46 3.57 -12.07
CA TYR A 13 -1.80 4.94 -11.68
C TYR A 13 -0.52 5.76 -11.50
N ASN A 14 -0.52 6.95 -12.07
CA ASN A 14 0.60 7.89 -11.96
C ASN A 14 0.33 8.90 -10.84
N HIS A 15 0.52 8.50 -9.58
CA HIS A 15 0.45 9.40 -8.44
C HIS A 15 1.70 10.27 -8.33
N SER A 16 2.87 9.66 -8.55
CA SER A 16 4.16 10.31 -8.36
C SER A 16 5.18 9.75 -9.36
N PRO A 17 5.41 10.43 -10.50
CA PRO A 17 6.45 10.02 -11.45
C PRO A 17 7.86 10.23 -10.88
N ASP A 18 7.98 11.06 -9.82
CA ASP A 18 9.24 11.37 -9.15
C ASP A 18 9.70 10.25 -8.19
N GLY A 19 8.88 9.21 -8.01
CA GLY A 19 9.23 7.99 -7.29
C GLY A 19 8.46 7.78 -5.98
N PHE A 20 8.96 6.84 -5.19
CA PHE A 20 8.38 6.42 -3.92
C PHE A 20 8.74 7.34 -2.76
N GLU A 21 7.76 7.59 -1.91
CA GLU A 21 7.98 8.23 -0.61
C GLU A 21 7.15 7.53 0.48
N TRP A 22 7.37 7.87 1.75
CA TRP A 22 6.71 7.27 2.90
C TRP A 22 6.77 8.17 4.13
N GLY A 23 6.05 7.80 5.19
CA GLY A 23 6.05 8.55 6.45
C GLY A 23 5.22 9.83 6.43
N TYR A 24 4.29 9.94 5.48
CA TYR A 24 3.22 10.94 5.40
C TYR A 24 2.11 10.49 4.42
N GLY A 25 1.01 11.26 4.29
CA GLY A 25 -0.19 10.86 3.52
C GLY A 25 -0.31 11.41 2.09
N GLY A 26 0.79 11.62 1.36
CA GLY A 26 0.79 12.26 0.04
C GLY A 26 0.73 11.33 -1.17
N SER A 27 1.16 11.84 -2.33
CA SER A 27 1.20 11.12 -3.62
C SER A 27 2.33 10.10 -3.72
N GLY A 28 3.55 10.43 -3.30
CA GLY A 28 4.67 9.47 -3.23
C GLY A 28 4.35 8.23 -2.37
N PRO A 29 3.76 8.40 -1.16
CA PRO A 29 3.24 7.30 -0.34
C PRO A 29 2.13 6.49 -1.02
N ALA A 30 1.25 7.14 -1.80
CA ALA A 30 0.23 6.45 -2.57
C ALA A 30 0.86 5.57 -3.67
N GLN A 31 1.88 6.06 -4.36
CA GLN A 31 2.61 5.28 -5.37
C GLN A 31 3.28 4.06 -4.74
N LEU A 32 3.94 4.24 -3.60
CA LEU A 32 4.57 3.13 -2.88
C LEU A 32 3.54 2.09 -2.41
N ALA A 33 2.41 2.53 -1.87
CA ALA A 33 1.33 1.62 -1.46
C ALA A 33 0.80 0.79 -2.63
N LEU A 34 0.55 1.42 -3.78
CA LEU A 34 0.05 0.73 -4.97
C LEU A 34 1.06 -0.30 -5.47
N ALA A 35 2.33 0.08 -5.57
CA ALA A 35 3.41 -0.79 -6.01
C ALA A 35 3.57 -2.01 -5.09
N LEU A 36 3.59 -1.80 -3.76
CA LEU A 36 3.70 -2.87 -2.76
C LEU A 36 2.54 -3.88 -2.86
N LEU A 37 1.30 -3.39 -3.00
CA LEU A 37 0.15 -4.28 -3.11
C LEU A 37 0.08 -5.00 -4.45
N ALA A 38 0.45 -4.34 -5.55
CA ALA A 38 0.47 -4.97 -6.87
C ALA A 38 1.50 -6.11 -6.93
N ASP A 39 2.68 -5.90 -6.34
CA ASP A 39 3.73 -6.91 -6.22
C ASP A 39 3.32 -8.07 -5.30
N HIS A 40 2.83 -7.75 -4.10
CA HIS A 40 2.50 -8.75 -3.09
C HIS A 40 1.27 -9.59 -3.45
N LEU A 41 0.22 -8.99 -4.02
CA LEU A 41 -1.03 -9.69 -4.33
C LEU A 41 -1.01 -10.38 -5.70
N GLY A 42 -0.18 -9.90 -6.64
CA GLY A 42 -0.25 -10.33 -8.04
C GLY A 42 -1.60 -10.06 -8.70
N ASP A 43 -2.43 -9.17 -8.12
CA ASP A 43 -3.81 -8.89 -8.52
C ASP A 43 -4.01 -7.38 -8.54
N VAL A 44 -4.09 -6.84 -9.76
CA VAL A 44 -4.20 -5.40 -10.02
C VAL A 44 -5.50 -4.83 -9.46
N GLU A 45 -6.62 -5.54 -9.60
CA GLU A 45 -7.92 -5.05 -9.16
C GLU A 45 -7.96 -4.94 -7.64
N LYS A 46 -7.43 -5.95 -6.93
CA LYS A 46 -7.32 -5.88 -5.47
C LYS A 46 -6.35 -4.79 -5.01
N ALA A 47 -5.23 -4.61 -5.70
CA ALA A 47 -4.29 -3.54 -5.37
C ALA A 47 -4.94 -2.16 -5.50
N LEU A 48 -5.64 -1.90 -6.60
CA LEU A 48 -6.36 -0.65 -6.84
C LEU A 48 -7.49 -0.40 -5.83
N ALA A 49 -8.16 -1.45 -5.36
CA ALA A 49 -9.21 -1.34 -4.36
C ALA A 49 -8.67 -1.01 -2.95
N LEU A 50 -7.45 -1.44 -2.61
CA LEU A 50 -6.96 -1.43 -1.23
C LEU A 50 -5.81 -0.44 -0.95
N TYR A 51 -5.13 0.07 -1.98
CA TYR A 51 -3.88 0.83 -1.77
C TYR A 51 -4.08 2.16 -1.03
N GLN A 52 -5.25 2.80 -1.14
CA GLN A 52 -5.49 4.08 -0.44
C GLN A 52 -5.62 3.87 1.07
N ASP A 53 -6.37 2.86 1.51
CA ASP A 53 -6.49 2.50 2.92
C ASP A 53 -5.14 2.01 3.45
N PHE A 54 -4.47 1.15 2.68
CA PHE A 54 -3.14 0.64 3.03
C PHE A 54 -2.10 1.76 3.16
N LYS A 55 -2.16 2.78 2.29
CA LYS A 55 -1.29 3.96 2.38
C LYS A 55 -1.43 4.64 3.74
N PHE A 56 -2.65 4.92 4.18
CA PHE A 56 -2.86 5.64 5.44
C PHE A 56 -2.55 4.77 6.66
N SER A 57 -2.93 3.49 6.63
CA SER A 57 -2.74 2.57 7.75
C SER A 57 -1.29 2.11 7.93
N VAL A 58 -0.51 2.04 6.86
CA VAL A 58 0.86 1.50 6.88
C VAL A 58 1.88 2.52 6.38
N VAL A 59 1.81 2.89 5.10
CA VAL A 59 2.90 3.64 4.42
C VAL A 59 3.12 5.03 5.03
N ALA A 60 2.05 5.71 5.43
CA ALA A 60 2.10 7.01 6.07
C ALA A 60 2.73 6.98 7.47
N GLY A 61 2.70 5.83 8.14
CA GLY A 61 3.27 5.61 9.47
C GLY A 61 4.72 5.10 9.46
N LEU A 62 5.27 4.75 8.29
CA LEU A 62 6.64 4.24 8.20
C LEU A 62 7.66 5.29 8.66
N SER A 63 8.71 4.81 9.34
CA SER A 63 9.83 5.66 9.75
C SER A 63 10.50 6.28 8.52
N ARG A 64 10.68 7.61 8.54
CA ARG A 64 11.34 8.36 7.46
C ARG A 64 12.81 8.01 7.28
N LYS A 65 13.47 7.42 8.30
CA LYS A 65 14.89 7.05 8.23
C LYS A 65 15.10 5.72 7.54
N GLN A 66 14.34 4.71 7.95
CA GLN A 66 14.39 3.35 7.43
C GLN A 66 13.15 2.61 7.87
N TRP A 67 12.74 1.64 7.08
CA TRP A 67 11.62 0.75 7.37
C TRP A 67 11.90 -0.65 6.79
N THR A 68 11.15 -1.62 7.27
CA THR A 68 11.11 -2.97 6.70
C THR A 68 9.67 -3.42 6.77
N LEU A 69 9.16 -3.94 5.65
CA LEU A 69 7.84 -4.57 5.56
C LEU A 69 8.01 -5.96 4.98
N THR A 70 7.48 -6.95 5.67
CA THR A 70 7.42 -8.32 5.21
C THR A 70 6.06 -8.61 4.59
N SER A 71 5.98 -9.68 3.78
CA SER A 71 4.71 -10.17 3.24
C SER A 71 3.68 -10.43 4.34
N ARG A 72 4.13 -10.93 5.50
CA ARG A 72 3.27 -11.14 6.67
C ARG A 72 2.71 -9.83 7.23
N ASP A 73 3.51 -8.76 7.28
CA ASP A 73 3.03 -7.46 7.76
C ASP A 73 1.97 -6.88 6.80
N ILE A 74 2.16 -7.07 5.50
CA ILE A 74 1.18 -6.68 4.47
C ILE A 74 -0.12 -7.47 4.65
N ASP A 75 -0.04 -8.80 4.78
CA ASP A 75 -1.22 -9.65 4.99
C ASP A 75 -2.02 -9.24 6.23
N GLN A 76 -1.33 -8.99 7.35
CA GLN A 76 -1.95 -8.55 8.60
C GLN A 76 -2.66 -7.20 8.46
N ALA A 77 -2.03 -6.24 7.77
CA ALA A 77 -2.63 -4.94 7.50
C ALA A 77 -3.87 -5.06 6.60
N LEU A 78 -3.82 -5.88 5.55
CA LEU A 78 -4.96 -6.10 4.66
C LEU A 78 -6.14 -6.76 5.37
N ASP A 79 -5.88 -7.71 6.27
CA ASP A 79 -6.92 -8.34 7.08
C ASP A 79 -7.57 -7.35 8.05
N ALA A 80 -6.80 -6.42 8.62
CA ALA A 80 -7.34 -5.35 9.46
C ALA A 80 -8.22 -4.38 8.65
N ILE A 81 -7.72 -3.91 7.51
CA ILE A 81 -8.45 -3.00 6.60
C ILE A 81 -9.78 -3.62 6.15
N ARG A 82 -9.78 -4.91 5.76
CA ARG A 82 -11.02 -5.61 5.35
C ARG A 82 -12.04 -5.71 6.48
N LYS A 83 -11.60 -5.96 7.72
CA LYS A 83 -12.48 -6.01 8.89
C LYS A 83 -13.08 -4.64 9.20
N GLU A 84 -12.28 -3.58 9.09
CA GLU A 84 -12.72 -2.20 9.29
C GLU A 84 -13.73 -1.76 8.23
N ASN A 85 -13.48 -2.08 6.96
CA ASN A 85 -14.39 -1.78 5.86
C ASN A 85 -15.73 -2.54 6.02
N ALA A 86 -15.68 -3.84 6.34
CA ALA A 86 -16.89 -4.63 6.58
C ALA A 86 -17.71 -4.15 7.79
N ALA A 87 -17.04 -3.70 8.87
CA ALA A 87 -17.71 -3.13 10.03
C ALA A 87 -18.39 -1.79 9.72
N SER A 88 -17.82 -1.00 8.81
CA SER A 88 -18.37 0.29 8.36
C SER A 88 -19.58 0.12 7.43
N GLU A 89 -19.55 -0.91 6.57
CA GLU A 89 -20.67 -1.26 5.68
C GLU A 89 -21.87 -1.86 6.43
N GLY A 90 -21.64 -2.66 7.47
CA GLY A 90 -22.71 -3.25 8.28
C GLY A 90 -23.36 -2.28 9.29
N ALA A 91 -22.77 -1.10 9.49
CA ALA A 91 -23.28 -0.06 10.39
C ALA A 91 -24.11 1.02 9.65
N SER A 92 -24.32 0.88 8.35
CA SER A 92 -25.05 1.81 7.48
C SER A 92 -26.48 1.36 7.16
#